data_AF-A0A9J5XLD9-F1
#
_entry.id   AF-A0A9J5XLD9-F1
#
_cell.length_a   1.000
_cell.length_b   1.000
_cell.length_c   1.000
_cell.angle_alpha   90.00
_cell.angle_beta   90.00
_cell.angle_gamma   90.00
#
_symmetry.space_group_name_H-M   'P 1'
#
loop_
_entity.id
_entity.type
_entity.pdbx_description
1 polymer ?
#
loop_
_entity_poly.entity_id
_entity_poly.type
_entity_poly.pdbx_seq_one_letter_code
_entity_poly.pdbx_strand_id
1 'polypeptide(L)'
;MNFQEGSGSGLYGPIKGLLSEESPPMYRETSRKEYVTYLYSKGLDGTSISARKMAGSNNGRTQIVDSSEYDRRSEVQAFDDSKVGVKGLLDAGITKLLRIFLNNQPVIEKKSDSDAVTKLSIPVIDFEGGRHFHEQDPEVKKQFYSRDVTRMFTYNTNYDLHKASTANWRDTLYCVMVPNPPDPEEIPEVCRDVLIKYMEYVMKLGLTLYELLSEALGLNPNHLEDIESQRADIVREIKDACENWGFFQIVHHEIPSSVKEKVLKGVRHFHEQDSEVKKEFYSRDVTRKVTYNSNFDLLKSPTANWRDTLYCVMAPNPPDPEEIPEVCREVLIEYTKYIMKLGLTLFELLSEALQLKSDHLKDMECAEGLFITGHYYPACPEPDLTLGLSGHTDSGFLTIVLQDQIGGLQVFHKNQWVDVPFLPGALILITNDRFKSVLHRVLAKNVGPRISVASFFRMHFQEGSESRLYGPIRELLSDENPPIYRETSRKEYVTRLYNKGLDGTSLLSPFKLQK
;
A
#
# COMPACT_ATOMS: atom_id res chain seq x y z
N MET A 1 34.40 -13.02 60.37
CA MET A 1 33.67 -12.05 61.22
C MET A 1 32.36 -11.77 60.48
N ASN A 2 31.33 -12.61 60.54
CA ASN A 2 30.37 -12.93 61.62
C ASN A 2 29.54 -11.74 62.14
N PHE A 3 28.21 -11.99 62.15
CA PHE A 3 27.06 -11.28 62.75
C PHE A 3 26.39 -10.19 61.88
N GLN A 4 25.06 -10.14 61.67
CA GLN A 4 23.94 -10.86 62.31
C GLN A 4 22.65 -10.78 61.47
N GLU A 5 21.79 -11.80 61.59
CA GLU A 5 20.40 -11.87 61.13
C GLU A 5 19.49 -10.86 61.86
N GLY A 6 18.42 -10.43 61.17
CA GLY A 6 17.29 -9.70 61.75
C GLY A 6 16.02 -9.93 60.93
N SER A 7 15.23 -10.90 61.37
CA SER A 7 13.89 -11.29 60.91
C SER A 7 12.84 -10.20 61.04
N GLY A 8 11.88 -10.11 60.11
CA GLY A 8 10.66 -9.32 60.30
C GLY A 8 9.72 -9.23 59.09
N SER A 9 8.86 -10.24 58.93
CA SER A 9 7.48 -10.22 58.38
C SER A 9 6.93 -8.97 57.67
N GLY A 10 6.31 -9.16 56.49
CA GLY A 10 5.23 -8.25 56.05
C GLY A 10 4.90 -8.23 54.55
N LEU A 11 3.80 -8.88 54.21
CA LEU A 11 3.00 -8.82 52.96
C LEU A 11 2.90 -7.44 52.24
N TYR A 12 2.83 -7.51 50.91
CA TYR A 12 2.09 -6.66 49.95
C TYR A 12 2.00 -5.13 50.18
N GLY A 13 2.57 -4.33 49.26
CA GLY A 13 2.23 -2.93 49.04
C GLY A 13 2.88 -2.35 47.76
N PRO A 14 2.15 -1.58 46.93
CA PRO A 14 2.62 -1.16 45.60
C PRO A 14 3.60 0.02 45.68
N ILE A 15 4.60 0.01 44.79
CA ILE A 15 5.51 1.12 44.53
C ILE A 15 4.70 2.28 43.93
N LYS A 16 4.16 3.14 44.80
CA LYS A 16 3.78 4.52 44.49
C LYS A 16 5.04 5.37 44.61
N GLY A 17 5.46 5.99 43.51
CA GLY A 17 6.45 7.05 43.56
C GLY A 17 7.33 7.10 42.33
N LEU A 18 6.74 7.41 41.16
CA LEU A 18 7.43 7.98 40.00
C LEU A 18 6.45 8.36 38.88
N LEU A 19 5.42 9.16 39.17
CA LEU A 19 4.71 9.99 38.19
C LEU A 19 4.15 11.22 38.92
N SER A 20 4.57 12.41 38.49
CA SER A 20 4.20 13.72 39.02
C SER A 20 2.73 14.06 38.74
N GLU A 21 2.07 14.75 39.69
CA GLU A 21 0.65 15.15 39.68
C GLU A 21 0.27 16.27 38.69
N GLU A 22 0.98 16.42 37.56
CA GLU A 22 0.70 17.49 36.58
C GLU A 22 0.12 16.96 35.25
N SER A 23 -0.90 16.11 35.32
CA SER A 23 -1.76 15.79 34.16
C SER A 23 -3.22 15.65 34.60
N PRO A 24 -4.21 16.33 33.96
CA PRO A 24 -5.59 16.35 34.45
C PRO A 24 -6.26 14.97 34.38
N PRO A 25 -6.79 14.42 35.50
CA PRO A 25 -7.46 13.13 35.55
C PRO A 25 -8.98 13.24 35.27
N MET A 26 -9.40 13.88 34.17
CA MET A 26 -10.83 14.15 33.95
C MET A 26 -11.40 13.82 32.56
N TYR A 27 -10.73 13.03 31.72
CA TYR A 27 -11.23 12.76 30.35
C TYR A 27 -11.29 11.30 29.89
N ARG A 28 -10.92 10.32 30.73
CA ARG A 28 -10.99 8.89 30.34
C ARG A 28 -12.30 8.18 30.69
N GLU A 29 -12.98 8.54 31.78
CA GLU A 29 -14.27 7.92 32.14
C GLU A 29 -15.47 8.64 31.51
N THR A 30 -15.37 9.96 31.32
CA THR A 30 -16.45 10.80 30.80
C THR A 30 -16.77 10.45 29.35
N SER A 31 -15.76 10.30 28.49
CA SER A 31 -15.95 9.95 27.08
C SER A 31 -16.53 8.54 26.86
N ARG A 32 -16.15 7.57 27.69
CA ARG A 32 -16.72 6.21 27.64
C ARG A 32 -18.18 6.19 28.08
N LYS A 33 -18.52 6.85 29.19
CA LYS A 33 -19.91 6.98 29.66
C LYS A 33 -20.75 7.77 28.67
N GLU A 34 -20.25 8.88 28.14
CA GLU A 34 -20.96 9.71 27.16
C GLU A 34 -21.19 8.97 25.85
N TYR A 35 -20.23 8.18 25.36
CA TYR A 35 -20.39 7.38 24.15
C TYR A 35 -21.39 6.24 24.33
N VAL A 36 -21.27 5.50 25.45
CA VAL A 36 -22.22 4.44 25.80
C VAL A 36 -23.62 5.04 26.00
N THR A 37 -23.72 6.19 26.67
CA THR A 37 -24.99 6.93 26.84
C THR A 37 -25.51 7.48 25.52
N TYR A 38 -24.64 7.94 24.61
CA TYR A 38 -25.00 8.36 23.26
C TYR A 38 -25.59 7.19 22.45
N LEU A 39 -24.91 6.04 22.43
CA LEU A 39 -25.42 4.81 21.79
C LEU A 39 -26.76 4.38 22.39
N TYR A 40 -26.90 4.38 23.71
CA TYR A 40 -28.16 4.08 24.40
C TYR A 40 -29.25 5.12 24.10
N SER A 41 -28.92 6.42 24.04
CA SER A 41 -29.87 7.50 23.70
C SER A 41 -30.32 7.46 22.25
N LYS A 42 -29.59 6.75 21.38
CA LYS A 42 -29.92 6.50 19.97
C LYS A 42 -30.58 5.13 19.74
N GLY A 43 -30.90 4.38 20.81
CA GLY A 43 -31.59 3.09 20.73
C GLY A 43 -30.72 1.93 20.20
N LEU A 44 -29.39 2.10 20.18
CA LEU A 44 -28.45 1.08 19.71
C LEU A 44 -27.99 0.23 20.89
N ASP A 45 -28.85 -0.70 21.31
CA ASP A 45 -28.53 -1.65 22.35
C ASP A 45 -27.83 -2.90 21.75
N GLY A 46 -26.62 -3.22 22.21
CA GLY A 46 -25.96 -4.49 21.88
C GLY A 46 -26.66 -5.72 22.48
N THR A 47 -27.87 -5.55 23.02
CA THR A 47 -28.64 -6.53 23.79
C THR A 47 -29.88 -7.06 23.05
N SER A 48 -30.23 -6.55 21.87
CA SER A 48 -31.30 -7.14 21.04
C SER A 48 -30.76 -8.22 20.09
N ILE A 49 -30.49 -9.41 20.64
CA ILE A 49 -30.78 -10.77 20.11
C ILE A 49 -30.13 -11.79 21.06
N SER A 50 -30.92 -12.23 22.02
CA SER A 50 -30.60 -13.36 22.89
C SER A 50 -30.77 -14.69 22.14
N ALA A 51 -29.77 -15.56 22.28
CA ALA A 51 -29.86 -17.02 22.31
C ALA A 51 -30.76 -17.73 21.27
N ARG A 52 -30.16 -18.18 20.15
CA ARG A 52 -30.56 -19.47 19.56
C ARG A 52 -29.77 -20.58 20.24
N LYS A 53 -30.34 -21.14 21.31
CA LYS A 53 -29.92 -22.44 21.85
C LYS A 53 -30.61 -23.53 21.05
N MET A 54 -29.84 -24.47 20.50
CA MET A 54 -30.36 -25.74 20.00
C MET A 54 -30.97 -26.53 21.17
N ALA A 55 -32.23 -26.99 21.02
CA ALA A 55 -32.74 -28.32 21.42
C ALA A 55 -34.28 -28.33 21.47
N GLY A 56 -34.88 -29.41 20.95
CA GLY A 56 -36.06 -30.02 21.56
C GLY A 56 -37.45 -29.55 21.09
N SER A 57 -38.18 -30.53 20.54
CA SER A 57 -39.62 -30.51 20.25
C SER A 57 -40.48 -30.03 21.42
N ASN A 58 -41.34 -29.04 21.21
CA ASN A 58 -42.81 -29.10 21.33
C ASN A 58 -43.45 -27.74 21.65
N ASN A 59 -44.46 -27.40 20.84
CA ASN A 59 -45.63 -26.57 21.10
C ASN A 59 -45.49 -25.34 22.00
N GLY A 60 -45.44 -24.17 21.37
CA GLY A 60 -45.73 -22.91 22.03
C GLY A 60 -45.36 -21.70 21.21
N ARG A 61 -46.17 -21.39 20.18
CA ARG A 61 -46.31 -20.11 19.46
C ARG A 61 -45.12 -19.14 19.65
N THR A 62 -44.08 -19.31 18.84
CA THR A 62 -42.98 -18.35 18.71
C THR A 62 -43.55 -17.07 18.08
N GLN A 63 -43.68 -16.01 18.87
CA GLN A 63 -43.85 -14.68 18.31
C GLN A 63 -42.57 -14.31 17.57
N ILE A 64 -42.65 -14.27 16.25
CA ILE A 64 -41.67 -13.65 15.37
C ILE A 64 -41.72 -12.16 15.71
N VAL A 65 -40.69 -11.63 16.38
CA VAL A 65 -40.52 -10.19 16.49
C VAL A 65 -40.15 -9.68 15.09
N ASP A 66 -41.02 -8.84 14.58
CA ASP A 66 -41.05 -8.31 13.23
C ASP A 66 -39.76 -7.56 12.87
N SER A 67 -39.27 -7.78 11.65
CA SER A 67 -38.09 -7.16 11.05
C SER A 67 -38.39 -5.79 10.44
N SER A 68 -39.35 -5.04 10.98
CA SER A 68 -39.89 -3.82 10.38
C SER A 68 -39.30 -2.50 10.90
N GLU A 69 -38.39 -2.53 11.86
CA GLU A 69 -37.91 -1.32 12.57
C GLU A 69 -36.39 -1.04 12.50
N TYR A 70 -35.61 -1.86 11.76
CA TYR A 70 -34.17 -1.63 11.65
C TYR A 70 -33.84 -0.51 10.65
N ASP A 71 -33.51 0.67 11.16
CA ASP A 71 -32.97 1.77 10.35
C ASP A 71 -31.43 1.72 10.30
N ARG A 72 -30.92 1.00 9.30
CA ARG A 72 -29.48 0.95 8.99
C ARG A 72 -28.88 2.33 8.78
N ARG A 73 -29.62 3.26 8.15
CA ARG A 73 -29.08 4.59 7.81
C ARG A 73 -28.78 5.37 9.09
N SER A 74 -29.68 5.31 10.06
CA SER A 74 -29.47 5.93 11.38
C SER A 74 -28.32 5.28 12.15
N GLU A 75 -28.19 3.95 12.13
CA GLU A 75 -27.06 3.26 12.78
C GLU A 75 -25.71 3.61 12.13
N VAL A 76 -25.64 3.64 10.80
CA VAL A 76 -24.44 4.08 10.06
C VAL A 76 -24.09 5.53 10.38
N GLN A 77 -25.08 6.43 10.37
CA GLN A 77 -24.85 7.85 10.66
C GLN A 77 -24.34 8.03 12.08
N ALA A 78 -24.94 7.36 13.07
CA ALA A 78 -24.49 7.44 14.46
C ALA A 78 -23.07 6.90 14.65
N PHE A 79 -22.72 5.80 13.98
CA PHE A 79 -21.35 5.28 13.98
C PHE A 79 -20.37 6.26 13.33
N ASP A 80 -20.72 6.83 12.18
CA ASP A 80 -19.89 7.79 11.45
C ASP A 80 -19.67 9.09 12.25
N ASP A 81 -20.74 9.66 12.80
CA ASP A 81 -20.73 10.91 13.58
C ASP A 81 -19.90 10.78 14.87
N SER A 82 -19.78 9.56 15.40
CA SER A 82 -18.95 9.31 16.57
C SER A 82 -17.46 9.50 16.31
N LYS A 83 -17.00 9.23 15.07
CA LYS A 83 -15.60 9.33 14.63
C LYS A 83 -14.60 8.47 15.42
N VAL A 84 -15.06 7.59 16.31
CA VAL A 84 -14.18 6.78 17.18
C VAL A 84 -13.65 5.53 16.47
N GLY A 85 -14.35 5.09 15.42
CA GLY A 85 -14.05 3.91 14.64
C GLY A 85 -14.30 2.58 15.36
N VAL A 86 -13.96 1.46 14.71
CA VAL A 86 -14.21 0.11 15.25
C VAL A 86 -13.37 -0.16 16.50
N LYS A 87 -12.18 0.43 16.61
CA LYS A 87 -11.40 0.35 17.85
C LYS A 87 -12.12 1.02 19.02
N GLY A 88 -12.72 2.19 18.79
CA GLY A 88 -13.50 2.87 19.83
C GLY A 88 -14.69 2.05 20.32
N LEU A 89 -15.34 1.29 19.42
CA LEU A 89 -16.37 0.31 19.80
C LEU A 89 -15.80 -0.79 20.70
N LEU A 90 -14.65 -1.35 20.35
CA LEU A 90 -13.99 -2.38 21.16
C LEU A 90 -13.61 -1.84 22.55
N ASP A 91 -13.02 -0.64 22.62
CA ASP A 91 -12.62 0.03 23.86
C ASP A 91 -13.84 0.34 24.77
N ALA A 92 -15.02 0.58 24.16
CA ALA A 92 -16.26 0.73 24.90
C ALA A 92 -16.72 -0.58 25.58
N GLY A 93 -16.24 -1.73 25.11
CA GLY A 93 -16.49 -3.06 25.68
C GLY A 93 -17.65 -3.79 25.01
N ILE A 94 -17.90 -3.56 23.71
CA ILE A 94 -18.93 -4.33 22.99
C ILE A 94 -18.58 -5.83 23.00
N THR A 95 -19.60 -6.67 23.17
CA THR A 95 -19.47 -8.13 23.11
C THR A 95 -20.24 -8.74 21.95
N LYS A 96 -21.00 -7.90 21.24
CA LYS A 96 -21.83 -8.24 20.08
C LYS A 96 -21.61 -7.22 18.98
N LEU A 97 -21.58 -7.69 17.73
CA LEU A 97 -21.45 -6.80 16.58
C LEU A 97 -22.74 -5.99 16.36
N LEU A 98 -22.57 -4.72 16.02
CA LEU A 98 -23.65 -3.89 15.49
C LEU A 98 -24.13 -4.45 14.15
N ARG A 99 -25.41 -4.25 13.82
CA ARG A 99 -26.02 -4.87 12.63
C ARG A 99 -25.36 -4.39 11.33
N ILE A 100 -24.83 -3.17 11.30
CA ILE A 100 -24.03 -2.65 10.17
C ILE A 100 -22.81 -3.52 9.82
N PHE A 101 -22.24 -4.29 10.75
CA PHE A 101 -21.07 -5.16 10.50
C PHE A 101 -21.44 -6.60 10.14
N LEU A 102 -22.70 -7.00 10.29
CA LEU A 102 -23.13 -8.37 10.05
C LEU A 102 -23.13 -8.66 8.55
N ASN A 103 -22.28 -9.58 8.13
CA ASN A 103 -22.26 -10.11 6.78
C ASN A 103 -23.26 -11.26 6.65
N ASN A 104 -24.28 -11.09 5.81
CA ASN A 104 -25.33 -12.09 5.60
C ASN A 104 -24.89 -13.29 4.74
N GLN A 105 -23.68 -13.25 4.17
CA GLN A 105 -23.07 -14.42 3.53
C GLN A 105 -22.17 -15.17 4.53
N PRO A 106 -22.20 -16.51 4.56
CA PRO A 106 -21.32 -17.27 5.44
C PRO A 106 -19.85 -16.93 5.13
N VAL A 107 -19.15 -16.34 6.11
CA VAL A 107 -17.72 -16.02 6.01
C VAL A 107 -16.88 -17.31 5.86
N ILE A 108 -17.37 -18.40 6.44
CA ILE A 108 -16.81 -19.75 6.35
C ILE A 108 -17.51 -20.53 5.23
N GLU A 109 -16.82 -20.70 4.10
CA GLU A 109 -17.16 -21.77 3.16
C GLU A 109 -16.76 -23.11 3.81
N LYS A 110 -17.71 -24.04 3.97
CA LYS A 110 -17.41 -25.40 4.42
C LYS A 110 -16.43 -26.01 3.42
N LYS A 111 -15.18 -26.25 3.84
CA LYS A 111 -14.26 -27.12 3.09
C LYS A 111 -14.95 -28.47 2.91
N SER A 112 -15.26 -28.86 1.69
CA SER A 112 -15.83 -30.17 1.42
C SER A 112 -14.73 -31.22 1.65
N ASP A 113 -15.03 -32.31 2.36
CA ASP A 113 -14.07 -33.39 2.67
C ASP A 113 -13.65 -34.20 1.43
N SER A 114 -14.09 -33.84 0.22
CA SER A 114 -13.89 -34.61 -1.02
C SER A 114 -12.93 -34.01 -2.04
N ASP A 115 -12.43 -32.79 -1.84
CA ASP A 115 -11.49 -32.20 -2.79
C ASP A 115 -10.07 -32.61 -2.40
N ALA A 116 -9.47 -33.51 -3.19
CA ALA A 116 -8.04 -33.79 -3.13
C ALA A 116 -7.29 -32.45 -3.09
N VAL A 117 -6.76 -32.09 -1.92
CA VAL A 117 -6.15 -30.78 -1.67
C VAL A 117 -4.87 -30.71 -2.50
N THR A 118 -4.98 -30.22 -3.74
CA THR A 118 -3.87 -29.51 -4.36
C THR A 118 -3.51 -28.42 -3.37
N LYS A 119 -2.37 -28.57 -2.70
CA LYS A 119 -1.83 -27.61 -1.76
C LYS A 119 -1.44 -26.37 -2.55
N LEU A 120 -2.42 -25.51 -2.84
CA LEU A 120 -2.24 -24.26 -3.55
C LEU A 120 -1.30 -23.39 -2.70
N SER A 121 -0.15 -23.03 -3.27
CA SER A 121 0.85 -22.16 -2.64
C SER A 121 1.03 -20.91 -3.48
N ILE A 122 0.92 -19.76 -2.83
CA ILE A 122 1.18 -18.48 -3.47
C ILE A 122 2.65 -18.42 -3.90
N PRO A 123 2.96 -17.99 -5.13
CA PRO A 123 4.34 -17.84 -5.59
C PRO A 123 5.15 -16.95 -4.64
N VAL A 124 6.40 -17.34 -4.37
CA VAL A 124 7.38 -16.55 -3.62
C VAL A 124 8.56 -16.33 -4.55
N ILE A 125 8.87 -15.07 -4.82
CA ILE A 125 9.93 -14.65 -5.74
C ILE A 125 11.08 -14.09 -4.92
N ASP A 126 12.28 -14.59 -5.18
CA ASP A 126 13.47 -14.24 -4.43
C ASP A 126 14.34 -13.22 -5.17
N PHE A 127 14.64 -12.11 -4.51
CA PHE A 127 15.50 -11.05 -5.05
C PHE A 127 16.96 -11.16 -4.55
N GLU A 128 17.39 -12.23 -3.89
CA GLU A 128 18.74 -12.40 -3.28
C GLU A 128 19.92 -12.30 -4.29
N GLY A 129 19.66 -12.51 -5.58
CA GLY A 129 20.60 -12.27 -6.69
C GLY A 129 20.54 -10.85 -7.28
N GLY A 130 19.45 -10.13 -7.00
CA GLY A 130 19.17 -8.77 -7.45
C GLY A 130 19.88 -7.65 -6.70
N ARG A 131 20.84 -7.99 -5.83
CA ARG A 131 21.56 -7.06 -4.95
C ARG A 131 22.25 -5.90 -5.66
N HIS A 132 22.32 -5.94 -7.00
CA HIS A 132 22.95 -4.94 -7.85
C HIS A 132 21.99 -4.23 -8.81
N PHE A 133 20.66 -4.42 -8.73
CA PHE A 133 19.70 -3.73 -9.61
C PHE A 133 19.79 -2.19 -9.53
N HIS A 134 20.39 -1.66 -8.47
CA HIS A 134 20.54 -0.22 -8.25
C HIS A 134 21.98 0.29 -8.25
N GLU A 135 22.97 -0.58 -8.44
CA GLU A 135 24.37 -0.12 -8.43
C GLU A 135 24.86 0.42 -9.79
N GLN A 136 24.02 0.42 -10.83
CA GLN A 136 24.37 1.00 -12.14
C GLN A 136 23.25 1.79 -12.83
N ASP A 137 22.42 2.55 -12.09
CA ASP A 137 21.68 3.65 -12.73
C ASP A 137 21.85 4.98 -11.99
N PRO A 138 22.71 5.88 -12.50
CA PRO A 138 22.82 7.26 -12.03
C PRO A 138 21.50 8.07 -12.10
N GLU A 139 20.48 7.65 -12.86
CA GLU A 139 19.21 8.36 -13.00
C GLU A 139 18.31 8.27 -11.76
N VAL A 140 18.35 7.18 -10.99
CA VAL A 140 17.57 7.06 -9.75
C VAL A 140 18.06 8.05 -8.68
N LYS A 141 19.34 8.44 -8.71
CA LYS A 141 19.92 9.46 -7.81
C LYS A 141 19.49 10.90 -8.18
N LYS A 142 19.07 11.16 -9.42
CA LYS A 142 18.70 12.50 -9.90
C LYS A 142 17.28 12.92 -9.52
N GLN A 143 16.37 12.00 -9.23
CA GLN A 143 14.97 12.33 -8.93
C GLN A 143 14.74 13.12 -7.62
N PHE A 144 15.80 13.43 -6.85
CA PHE A 144 15.72 14.23 -5.63
C PHE A 144 16.56 15.53 -5.65
N TYR A 145 17.13 15.91 -6.79
CA TYR A 145 17.81 17.21 -6.97
C TYR A 145 17.34 17.88 -8.26
N SER A 146 16.36 18.77 -8.15
CA SER A 146 15.92 19.61 -9.27
C SER A 146 16.55 21.00 -9.21
N ARG A 147 17.36 21.30 -10.22
CA ARG A 147 17.41 22.61 -10.90
C ARG A 147 17.61 22.34 -12.38
N ASP A 148 16.48 22.31 -13.09
CA ASP A 148 16.27 22.52 -14.53
C ASP A 148 17.47 22.30 -15.47
N VAL A 149 17.48 21.15 -16.18
CA VAL A 149 18.51 20.74 -17.15
C VAL A 149 17.91 20.48 -18.54
N THR A 150 16.84 21.18 -18.90
CA THR A 150 16.04 20.93 -20.12
C THR A 150 16.75 21.22 -21.47
N ARG A 151 18.08 21.39 -21.49
CA ARG A 151 18.88 21.44 -22.74
C ARG A 151 20.20 20.67 -22.56
N MET A 152 20.47 19.69 -23.45
CA MET A 152 21.73 18.92 -23.47
C MET A 152 22.93 19.72 -24.01
N PHE A 153 22.66 20.82 -24.72
CA PHE A 153 23.65 21.84 -25.07
C PHE A 153 23.21 23.20 -24.52
N THR A 154 24.07 23.83 -23.73
CA THR A 154 23.88 25.22 -23.29
C THR A 154 25.05 26.04 -23.77
N TYR A 155 24.79 26.96 -24.71
CA TYR A 155 25.76 27.99 -25.08
C TYR A 155 25.57 29.14 -24.10
N ASN A 156 26.43 29.20 -23.08
CA ASN A 156 26.42 30.31 -22.15
C ASN A 156 27.59 31.24 -22.46
N THR A 157 27.28 32.44 -22.92
CA THR A 157 28.13 33.59 -22.62
C THR A 157 27.91 33.88 -21.13
N ASN A 158 28.86 33.51 -20.27
CA ASN A 158 28.71 33.62 -18.81
C ASN A 158 28.51 35.08 -18.34
N TYR A 159 27.34 35.72 -18.41
CA TYR A 159 27.15 37.05 -17.81
C TYR A 159 25.71 37.38 -17.41
N ASP A 160 25.52 37.69 -16.12
CA ASP A 160 24.50 38.65 -15.65
C ASP A 160 25.10 40.05 -15.85
N LEU A 161 24.68 40.73 -16.93
CA LEU A 161 25.19 42.05 -17.36
C LEU A 161 24.98 43.17 -16.33
N HIS A 162 24.22 42.93 -15.25
CA HIS A 162 23.87 43.97 -14.28
C HIS A 162 24.75 44.03 -13.03
N LYS A 163 25.72 43.12 -12.84
CA LYS A 163 26.41 42.97 -11.53
C LYS A 163 27.94 42.98 -11.49
N ALA A 164 28.66 43.12 -12.61
CA ALA A 164 30.12 43.02 -12.60
C ALA A 164 30.84 44.20 -13.26
N SER A 165 31.98 44.59 -12.67
CA SER A 165 32.76 45.79 -13.04
C SER A 165 33.84 45.57 -14.11
N THR A 166 34.06 44.33 -14.57
CA THR A 166 34.96 44.02 -15.72
C THR A 166 34.45 42.80 -16.49
N ALA A 167 34.70 42.74 -17.81
CA ALA A 167 34.27 41.67 -18.71
C ALA A 167 35.37 40.63 -18.97
N ASN A 168 35.02 39.34 -19.07
CA ASN A 168 35.93 38.24 -19.43
C ASN A 168 35.42 37.53 -20.71
N TRP A 169 36.30 37.22 -21.66
CA TRP A 169 35.97 36.92 -23.07
C TRP A 169 35.89 35.43 -23.45
N ARG A 170 35.64 34.53 -22.50
CA ARG A 170 35.61 33.07 -22.80
C ARG A 170 34.20 32.56 -23.05
N ASP A 171 33.99 31.99 -24.23
CA ASP A 171 32.84 31.13 -24.53
C ASP A 171 33.10 29.72 -23.98
N THR A 172 32.10 29.13 -23.31
CA THR A 172 32.18 27.78 -22.72
C THR A 172 31.04 26.93 -23.27
N LEU A 173 31.37 25.83 -23.95
CA LEU A 173 30.40 24.82 -24.39
C LEU A 173 30.22 23.79 -23.26
N TYR A 174 29.01 23.69 -22.74
CA TYR A 174 28.63 22.66 -21.78
C TYR A 174 27.93 21.51 -22.52
N CYS A 175 28.44 20.28 -22.35
CA CYS A 175 27.84 19.07 -22.90
C CYS A 175 27.66 18.03 -21.78
N VAL A 176 26.43 17.55 -21.59
CA VAL A 176 26.13 16.50 -20.61
C VAL A 176 26.25 15.15 -21.32
N MET A 177 27.31 14.42 -21.01
CA MET A 177 27.74 13.22 -21.77
C MET A 177 27.23 11.90 -21.19
N VAL A 178 26.66 11.90 -19.98
CA VAL A 178 26.24 10.70 -19.24
C VAL A 178 24.87 11.00 -18.60
N PRO A 179 23.89 10.07 -18.64
CA PRO A 179 24.02 8.68 -19.08
C PRO A 179 23.72 8.40 -20.56
N ASN A 180 23.04 9.31 -21.25
CA ASN A 180 22.80 9.20 -22.69
C ASN A 180 23.67 10.23 -23.41
N PRO A 181 24.71 9.83 -24.17
CA PRO A 181 25.42 10.76 -25.02
C PRO A 181 24.46 11.33 -26.08
N PRO A 182 24.62 12.61 -26.49
CA PRO A 182 23.84 13.18 -27.58
C PRO A 182 24.09 12.40 -28.88
N ASP A 183 23.09 12.39 -29.77
CA ASP A 183 23.25 11.82 -31.10
C ASP A 183 24.50 12.45 -31.76
N PRO A 184 25.41 11.66 -32.36
CA PRO A 184 26.55 12.20 -33.08
C PRO A 184 26.22 13.33 -34.05
N GLU A 185 25.04 13.29 -34.68
CA GLU A 185 24.56 14.33 -35.59
C GLU A 185 24.22 15.66 -34.88
N GLU A 186 23.87 15.62 -33.59
CA GLU A 186 23.63 16.80 -32.75
C GLU A 186 24.93 17.45 -32.24
N ILE A 187 26.07 16.76 -32.34
CA ILE A 187 27.37 17.31 -31.95
C ILE A 187 27.86 18.24 -33.07
N PRO A 188 28.28 19.49 -32.74
CA PRO A 188 28.91 20.38 -33.70
C PRO A 188 30.04 19.69 -34.45
N GLU A 189 30.01 19.75 -35.78
CA GLU A 189 30.90 19.01 -36.67
C GLU A 189 32.38 19.17 -36.30
N VAL A 190 32.79 20.37 -35.90
CA VAL A 190 34.16 20.72 -35.47
C VAL A 190 34.64 19.93 -34.24
N CYS A 191 33.71 19.50 -33.38
CA CYS A 191 34.01 18.81 -32.12
C CYS A 191 33.68 17.32 -32.15
N ARG A 192 32.97 16.84 -33.18
CA ARG A 192 32.36 15.51 -33.25
C ARG A 192 33.39 14.39 -33.11
N ASP A 193 34.42 14.40 -33.94
CA ASP A 193 35.43 13.33 -33.95
C ASP A 193 36.22 13.23 -32.63
N VAL A 194 36.54 14.39 -32.04
CA VAL A 194 37.27 14.46 -30.76
C VAL A 194 36.40 13.95 -29.62
N LEU A 195 35.13 14.34 -29.58
CA LEU A 195 34.19 13.90 -28.54
C LEU A 195 33.86 12.41 -28.68
N ILE A 196 33.65 11.88 -29.89
CA ILE A 196 33.45 10.44 -30.12
C ILE A 196 34.65 9.63 -29.63
N LYS A 197 35.86 10.04 -30.02
CA LYS A 197 37.07 9.34 -29.60
C LYS A 197 37.28 9.42 -28.09
N TYR A 198 36.97 10.56 -27.48
CA TYR A 198 36.98 10.72 -26.02
C TYR A 198 35.95 9.81 -25.34
N MET A 199 34.74 9.65 -25.91
CA MET A 199 33.72 8.72 -25.42
C MET A 199 34.22 7.27 -25.41
N GLU A 200 34.83 6.81 -26.51
CA GLU A 200 35.39 5.47 -26.60
C GLU A 200 36.46 5.23 -25.51
N TYR A 201 37.33 6.21 -25.27
CA TYR A 201 38.34 6.11 -24.21
C TYR A 201 37.74 6.10 -22.80
N VAL A 202 36.73 6.93 -22.52
CA VAL A 202 36.07 6.98 -21.21
C VAL A 202 35.30 5.70 -20.94
N MET A 203 34.58 5.15 -21.93
CA MET A 203 33.90 3.86 -21.81
C MET A 203 34.90 2.73 -21.58
N LYS A 204 35.99 2.69 -22.36
CA LYS A 204 37.04 1.68 -22.20
C LYS A 204 37.72 1.78 -20.83
N LEU A 205 37.96 3.00 -20.34
CA LEU A 205 38.50 3.24 -19.01
C LEU A 205 37.52 2.78 -17.92
N GLY A 206 36.22 3.08 -18.08
CA GLY A 206 35.17 2.65 -17.15
C GLY A 206 35.07 1.12 -17.06
N LEU A 207 35.11 0.43 -18.20
CA LEU A 207 35.14 -1.04 -18.27
C LEU A 207 36.41 -1.61 -17.63
N THR A 208 37.58 -1.04 -17.94
CA THR A 208 38.85 -1.47 -17.32
C THR A 208 38.84 -1.26 -15.81
N LEU A 209 38.27 -0.14 -15.34
CA LEU A 209 38.15 0.14 -13.91
C LEU A 209 37.19 -0.84 -13.23
N TYR A 210 36.08 -1.19 -13.89
CA TYR A 210 35.12 -2.19 -13.42
C TYR A 210 35.76 -3.58 -13.33
N GLU A 211 36.51 -4.00 -14.34
CA GLU A 211 37.25 -5.28 -14.35
C GLU A 211 38.27 -5.34 -13.20
N LEU A 212 39.07 -4.28 -13.03
CA LEU A 212 40.06 -4.19 -11.95
C LEU A 212 39.41 -4.16 -10.56
N LEU A 213 38.29 -3.45 -10.40
CA LEU A 213 37.53 -3.42 -9.15
C LEU A 213 36.89 -4.78 -8.87
N SER A 214 36.38 -5.45 -9.89
CA SER A 214 35.80 -6.80 -9.78
C SER A 214 36.85 -7.81 -9.36
N GLU A 215 38.04 -7.78 -9.98
CA GLU A 215 39.18 -8.64 -9.59
C GLU A 215 39.66 -8.33 -8.15
N ALA A 216 39.79 -7.04 -7.79
CA ALA A 216 40.21 -6.63 -6.45
C ALA A 216 39.20 -7.00 -5.34
N LEU A 217 37.91 -7.05 -5.68
CA LEU A 217 36.83 -7.46 -4.78
C LEU A 217 36.53 -8.96 -4.84
N GLY A 218 37.23 -9.73 -5.67
CA GLY A 218 37.01 -11.16 -5.86
C GLY A 218 35.67 -11.52 -6.51
N LEU A 219 35.08 -10.58 -7.26
CA LEU A 219 33.85 -10.79 -8.03
C LEU A 219 34.15 -11.64 -9.28
N ASN A 220 33.25 -12.58 -9.59
CA ASN A 220 33.37 -13.48 -10.74
C ASN A 220 33.48 -12.67 -12.05
N PRO A 221 34.40 -12.97 -12.99
CA PRO A 221 34.44 -12.32 -14.30
C PRO A 221 33.16 -12.50 -15.13
N ASN A 222 32.34 -13.52 -14.84
CA ASN A 222 31.01 -13.72 -15.46
C ASN A 222 29.87 -13.07 -14.67
N HIS A 223 30.16 -12.23 -13.68
CA HIS A 223 29.17 -11.66 -12.77
C HIS A 223 28.05 -10.88 -13.49
N LEU A 224 28.34 -10.22 -14.61
CA LEU A 224 27.33 -9.54 -15.43
C LEU A 224 26.39 -10.53 -16.13
N GLU A 225 26.92 -11.62 -16.72
CA GLU A 225 26.11 -12.68 -17.32
C GLU A 225 25.26 -13.40 -16.26
N ASP A 226 25.81 -13.62 -15.07
CA ASP A 226 25.09 -14.18 -13.93
C ASP A 226 23.93 -13.26 -13.47
N ILE A 227 24.14 -11.93 -13.45
CA ILE A 227 23.10 -10.93 -13.13
C ILE A 227 22.00 -10.91 -14.20
N GLU A 228 22.37 -10.90 -15.49
CA GLU A 228 21.41 -10.90 -16.59
C GLU A 228 20.56 -12.18 -16.60
N SER A 229 21.19 -13.34 -16.36
CA SER A 229 20.49 -14.62 -16.21
C SER A 229 19.53 -14.60 -15.02
N GLN A 230 19.97 -14.07 -13.87
CA GLN A 230 19.12 -13.96 -12.68
C GLN A 230 17.94 -13.00 -12.88
N ARG A 231 18.15 -11.86 -13.57
CA ARG A 231 17.06 -10.94 -13.91
C ARG A 231 16.05 -11.63 -14.83
N ALA A 232 16.52 -12.34 -15.85
CA ALA A 232 15.64 -13.07 -16.77
C ALA A 232 14.80 -14.14 -16.04
N ASP A 233 15.38 -14.84 -15.06
CA ASP A 233 14.66 -15.80 -14.23
C ASP A 233 13.58 -15.11 -13.37
N ILE A 234 13.92 -13.99 -12.70
CA ILE A 234 12.95 -13.18 -11.93
C ILE A 234 11.82 -12.67 -12.83
N VAL A 235 12.14 -12.16 -14.02
CA VAL A 235 11.14 -11.69 -15.00
C VAL A 235 10.19 -12.83 -15.40
N ARG A 236 10.73 -14.04 -15.61
CA ARG A 236 9.93 -15.23 -15.94
C ARG A 236 9.00 -15.63 -14.78
N GLU A 237 9.50 -15.61 -13.55
CA GLU A 237 8.70 -15.91 -12.35
C GLU A 237 7.61 -14.87 -12.11
N ILE A 238 7.92 -13.58 -12.26
CA ILE A 238 6.95 -12.49 -12.18
C ILE A 238 5.88 -12.66 -13.25
N LYS A 239 6.28 -12.96 -14.50
CA LYS A 239 5.33 -13.21 -15.59
C LYS A 239 4.36 -14.34 -15.23
N ASP A 240 4.88 -15.50 -14.82
CA ASP A 240 4.05 -16.64 -14.43
C ASP A 240 3.10 -16.31 -13.28
N ALA A 241 3.62 -15.67 -12.22
CA ALA A 241 2.82 -15.26 -11.09
C ALA A 241 1.71 -14.28 -11.48
N CYS A 242 1.99 -13.31 -12.35
CA CYS A 242 1.01 -12.32 -12.77
C CYS A 242 -0.07 -12.91 -13.69
N GLU A 243 0.31 -13.79 -14.62
CA GLU A 243 -0.61 -14.43 -15.58
C GLU A 243 -1.45 -15.53 -14.92
N ASN A 244 -0.90 -16.28 -13.97
CA ASN A 244 -1.59 -17.40 -13.33
C ASN A 244 -2.28 -17.05 -12.02
N TRP A 245 -1.63 -16.23 -11.18
CA TRP A 245 -2.11 -15.90 -9.84
C TRP A 245 -2.58 -14.47 -9.68
N GLY A 246 -1.99 -13.50 -10.38
CA GLY A 246 -2.21 -12.07 -10.12
C GLY A 246 -1.70 -11.58 -8.76
N PHE A 247 -1.01 -12.46 -8.01
CA PHE A 247 -0.51 -12.23 -6.66
C PHE A 247 0.78 -13.02 -6.45
N PHE A 248 1.79 -12.41 -5.82
CA PHE A 248 3.00 -13.11 -5.36
C PHE A 248 3.58 -12.47 -4.11
N GLN A 249 4.44 -13.21 -3.41
CA GLN A 249 5.25 -12.73 -2.31
C GLN A 249 6.67 -12.43 -2.79
N ILE A 250 7.31 -11.44 -2.17
CA ILE A 250 8.70 -11.07 -2.49
C ILE A 250 9.54 -11.20 -1.23
N VAL A 251 10.70 -11.83 -1.36
CA VAL A 251 11.74 -11.88 -0.32
C VAL A 251 13.01 -11.19 -0.82
N HIS A 252 13.89 -10.79 0.11
CA HIS A 252 15.13 -10.07 -0.20
C HIS A 252 14.95 -8.76 -1.00
N HIS A 253 13.78 -8.12 -0.86
CA HIS A 253 13.35 -6.86 -1.49
C HIS A 253 14.04 -5.57 -0.97
N GLU A 254 15.21 -5.67 -0.33
CA GLU A 254 16.04 -4.58 0.23
C GLU A 254 15.45 -3.66 1.32
N ILE A 255 14.13 -3.64 1.56
CA ILE A 255 13.53 -2.84 2.65
C ILE A 255 14.01 -3.39 4.01
N PRO A 256 14.73 -2.60 4.83
CA PRO A 256 15.25 -3.07 6.10
C PRO A 256 14.14 -3.55 7.04
N SER A 257 14.40 -4.65 7.74
CA SER A 257 13.47 -5.19 8.75
C SER A 257 13.11 -4.15 9.82
N SER A 258 14.06 -3.30 10.21
CA SER A 258 13.83 -2.20 11.15
C SER A 258 12.79 -1.20 10.63
N VAL A 259 12.81 -0.85 9.35
CA VAL A 259 11.83 0.06 8.73
C VAL A 259 10.45 -0.60 8.68
N LYS A 260 10.38 -1.89 8.27
CA LYS A 260 9.14 -2.67 8.25
C LYS A 260 8.49 -2.76 9.63
N GLU A 261 9.26 -3.04 10.67
CA GLU A 261 8.75 -3.10 12.04
C GLU A 261 8.31 -1.73 12.56
N LYS A 262 9.12 -0.69 12.32
CA LYS A 262 8.80 0.66 12.77
C LYS A 262 7.52 1.17 12.10
N VAL A 263 7.28 0.90 10.81
CA VAL A 263 6.06 1.43 10.14
C VAL A 263 4.80 0.72 10.64
N LEU A 264 4.85 -0.60 10.83
CA LEU A 264 3.75 -1.35 11.45
C LEU A 264 3.47 -0.87 12.88
N LYS A 265 4.53 -0.64 13.67
CA LYS A 265 4.42 -0.04 15.00
C LYS A 265 3.85 1.37 14.92
N GLY A 266 4.34 2.25 14.05
CA GLY A 266 3.87 3.63 13.92
C GLY A 266 2.38 3.70 13.60
N VAL A 267 1.92 2.91 12.63
CA VAL A 267 0.49 2.80 12.32
C VAL A 267 -0.31 2.28 13.51
N ARG A 268 0.19 1.25 14.21
CA ARG A 268 -0.44 0.76 15.45
C ARG A 268 -0.57 1.87 16.49
N HIS A 269 0.51 2.59 16.78
CA HIS A 269 0.53 3.65 17.78
C HIS A 269 -0.48 4.75 17.43
N PHE A 270 -0.57 5.16 16.15
CA PHE A 270 -1.60 6.10 15.70
C PHE A 270 -3.02 5.64 16.08
N HIS A 271 -3.37 4.39 15.72
CA HIS A 271 -4.71 3.87 16.01
C HIS A 271 -4.96 3.67 17.51
N GLU A 272 -3.92 3.44 18.29
CA GLU A 272 -3.95 3.28 19.75
C GLU A 272 -4.00 4.60 20.53
N GLN A 273 -3.84 5.76 19.87
CA GLN A 273 -4.03 7.07 20.51
C GLN A 273 -5.47 7.28 20.99
N ASP A 274 -5.64 8.23 21.91
CA ASP A 274 -6.93 8.69 22.37
C ASP A 274 -7.81 9.15 21.20
N SER A 275 -9.12 8.89 21.29
CA SER A 275 -10.05 9.15 20.19
C SER A 275 -10.10 10.63 19.79
N GLU A 276 -9.89 11.55 20.72
CA GLU A 276 -9.86 12.99 20.43
C GLU A 276 -8.72 13.37 19.49
N VAL A 277 -7.54 12.75 19.63
CA VAL A 277 -6.41 12.98 18.70
C VAL A 277 -6.75 12.46 17.31
N LYS A 278 -7.30 11.25 17.22
CA LYS A 278 -7.67 10.64 15.93
C LYS A 278 -8.80 11.40 15.22
N LYS A 279 -9.70 12.04 15.96
CA LYS A 279 -10.82 12.83 15.43
C LYS A 279 -10.36 14.02 14.60
N GLU A 280 -9.19 14.59 14.86
CA GLU A 280 -8.61 15.69 14.08
C GLU A 280 -8.32 15.28 12.63
N PHE A 281 -7.95 14.00 12.45
CA PHE A 281 -7.71 13.40 11.13
C PHE A 281 -8.99 12.84 10.51
N TYR A 282 -10.10 12.77 11.25
CA TYR A 282 -11.31 12.13 10.76
C TYR A 282 -11.94 12.91 9.60
N SER A 283 -12.05 12.27 8.44
CA SER A 283 -12.66 12.89 7.27
C SER A 283 -13.15 11.85 6.26
N ARG A 284 -14.25 12.20 5.59
CA ARG A 284 -14.73 11.53 4.37
C ARG A 284 -14.42 12.33 3.10
N ASP A 285 -13.80 13.51 3.23
CA ASP A 285 -13.33 14.29 2.10
C ASP A 285 -12.10 13.62 1.46
N VAL A 286 -12.31 13.07 0.27
CA VAL A 286 -11.32 12.33 -0.52
C VAL A 286 -10.27 13.22 -1.18
N THR A 287 -10.42 14.56 -1.10
CA THR A 287 -9.44 15.51 -1.63
C THR A 287 -8.30 15.79 -0.65
N ARG A 288 -8.51 15.53 0.65
CA ARG A 288 -7.48 15.66 1.68
C ARG A 288 -6.38 14.61 1.50
N LYS A 289 -5.12 15.03 1.65
CA LYS A 289 -3.94 14.15 1.52
C LYS A 289 -3.78 13.18 2.70
N VAL A 290 -4.19 13.60 3.90
CA VAL A 290 -4.17 12.77 5.11
C VAL A 290 -5.57 12.72 5.72
N THR A 291 -6.10 11.51 5.90
CA THR A 291 -7.40 11.29 6.53
C THR A 291 -7.42 10.01 7.34
N TYR A 292 -8.31 9.94 8.32
CA TYR A 292 -8.66 8.75 9.08
C TYR A 292 -10.16 8.49 8.94
N ASN A 293 -10.57 7.24 8.73
CA ASN A 293 -11.97 6.85 8.85
C ASN A 293 -12.10 5.33 8.98
N SER A 294 -13.31 4.89 9.32
CA SER A 294 -13.74 3.50 9.19
C SER A 294 -14.54 3.36 7.91
N ASN A 295 -14.03 2.55 6.98
CA ASN A 295 -14.65 2.26 5.68
C ASN A 295 -14.90 3.51 4.82
N PHE A 296 -14.10 3.71 3.77
CA PHE A 296 -14.30 4.82 2.84
C PHE A 296 -15.69 4.76 2.15
N ASP A 297 -16.25 3.56 2.00
CA ASP A 297 -17.52 3.27 1.36
C ASP A 297 -18.67 3.04 2.36
N LEU A 298 -18.50 3.36 3.66
CA LEU A 298 -19.47 3.06 4.73
C LEU A 298 -20.92 3.42 4.38
N LEU A 299 -21.11 4.61 3.79
CA LEU A 299 -22.43 5.17 3.49
C LEU A 299 -23.13 4.46 2.30
N LYS A 300 -22.38 3.71 1.49
CA LYS A 300 -22.86 3.06 0.26
C LYS A 300 -22.87 1.53 0.38
N SER A 301 -21.90 0.97 1.08
CA SER A 301 -21.76 -0.48 1.24
C SER A 301 -22.96 -1.05 2.01
N PRO A 302 -23.48 -2.24 1.65
CA PRO A 302 -24.52 -2.92 2.42
C PRO A 302 -24.02 -3.36 3.81
N THR A 303 -22.72 -3.62 3.96
CA THR A 303 -22.11 -4.09 5.21
C THR A 303 -20.77 -3.40 5.45
N ALA A 304 -20.56 -2.90 6.66
CA ALA A 304 -19.31 -2.31 7.10
C ALA A 304 -18.28 -3.40 7.42
N ASN A 305 -17.00 -3.12 7.16
CA ASN A 305 -15.90 -3.99 7.56
C ASN A 305 -15.40 -3.65 8.96
N TRP A 306 -14.91 -4.67 9.67
CA TRP A 306 -14.32 -4.55 11.00
C TRP A 306 -12.88 -4.03 10.94
N ARG A 307 -12.71 -2.78 10.47
CA ARG A 307 -11.41 -2.10 10.34
C ARG A 307 -11.50 -0.58 10.47
N ASP A 308 -10.40 0.01 10.91
CA ASP A 308 -10.10 1.42 10.84
C ASP A 308 -8.93 1.65 9.86
N THR A 309 -8.83 2.83 9.25
CA THR A 309 -7.77 3.11 8.27
C THR A 309 -7.29 4.55 8.34
N LEU A 310 -5.97 4.70 8.42
CA LEU A 310 -5.26 5.95 8.11
C LEU A 310 -4.92 5.94 6.62
N TYR A 311 -5.18 7.03 5.92
CA TYR A 311 -4.90 7.20 4.50
C TYR A 311 -3.93 8.36 4.30
N CYS A 312 -2.89 8.16 3.50
CA CYS A 312 -1.86 9.15 3.21
C CYS A 312 -1.51 9.13 1.70
N VAL A 313 -1.74 10.25 1.01
CA VAL A 313 -1.31 10.46 -0.38
C VAL A 313 0.15 10.92 -0.37
N MET A 314 1.10 10.04 -0.69
CA MET A 314 2.54 10.28 -0.52
C MET A 314 3.25 10.73 -1.81
N ALA A 315 2.66 10.52 -2.98
CA ALA A 315 3.20 10.98 -4.26
C ALA A 315 2.06 11.30 -5.26
N PRO A 316 2.30 12.18 -6.25
CA PRO A 316 3.57 12.87 -6.54
C PRO A 316 3.84 14.04 -5.59
N ASN A 317 2.78 14.64 -5.04
CA ASN A 317 2.87 15.76 -4.10
C ASN A 317 2.51 15.28 -2.69
N PRO A 318 3.49 14.89 -1.85
CA PRO A 318 3.23 14.49 -0.46
C PRO A 318 2.56 15.63 0.34
N PRO A 319 1.92 15.33 1.47
CA PRO A 319 1.48 16.34 2.42
C PRO A 319 2.68 17.04 3.07
N ASP A 320 2.43 18.21 3.66
CA ASP A 320 3.41 18.79 4.57
C ASP A 320 3.63 17.81 5.74
N PRO A 321 4.87 17.62 6.23
CA PRO A 321 5.15 16.64 7.27
C PRO A 321 4.22 16.78 8.48
N GLU A 322 3.89 18.00 8.87
CA GLU A 322 3.01 18.33 9.99
C GLU A 322 1.57 17.81 9.84
N GLU A 323 1.08 17.63 8.60
CA GLU A 323 -0.24 17.03 8.33
C GLU A 323 -0.25 15.51 8.58
N ILE A 324 0.91 14.85 8.59
CA ILE A 324 1.02 13.43 8.93
C ILE A 324 1.05 13.29 10.47
N PRO A 325 0.30 12.34 11.07
CA PRO A 325 0.28 12.15 12.51
C PRO A 325 1.70 11.96 13.07
N GLU A 326 2.04 12.75 14.09
CA GLU A 326 3.39 12.83 14.65
C GLU A 326 3.97 11.45 14.98
N VAL A 327 3.16 10.58 15.59
CA VAL A 327 3.56 9.23 16.03
C VAL A 327 4.00 8.28 14.91
N CYS A 328 3.64 8.57 13.66
CA CYS A 328 4.02 7.76 12.50
C CYS A 328 4.66 8.57 11.36
N ARG A 329 4.87 9.88 11.53
CA ARG A 329 5.34 10.81 10.50
C ARG A 329 6.67 10.40 9.89
N GLU A 330 7.72 10.38 10.69
CA GLU A 330 9.07 10.13 10.21
C GLU A 330 9.20 8.76 9.54
N VAL A 331 8.58 7.74 10.14
CA VAL A 331 8.65 6.38 9.62
C VAL A 331 7.83 6.20 8.34
N LEU A 332 6.68 6.87 8.18
CA LEU A 332 5.94 6.83 6.92
C LEU A 332 6.72 7.52 5.78
N ILE A 333 7.39 8.63 6.07
CA ILE A 333 8.26 9.32 5.11
C ILE A 333 9.46 8.44 4.74
N GLU A 334 10.11 7.79 5.71
CA GLU A 334 11.21 6.87 5.47
C GLU A 334 10.76 5.66 4.64
N TYR A 335 9.69 4.99 5.05
CA TYR A 335 9.12 3.83 4.36
C TYR A 335 8.71 4.14 2.92
N THR A 336 8.17 5.35 2.67
CA THR A 336 7.81 5.81 1.33
C THR A 336 8.98 5.77 0.36
N LYS A 337 10.19 6.16 0.80
CA LYS A 337 11.39 6.14 -0.06
C LYS A 337 11.72 4.73 -0.53
N TYR A 338 11.66 3.77 0.39
CA TYR A 338 11.90 2.36 0.08
C TYR A 338 10.81 1.77 -0.82
N ILE A 339 9.55 2.11 -0.59
CA ILE A 339 8.43 1.64 -1.40
C ILE A 339 8.47 2.20 -2.81
N MET A 340 8.77 3.49 -2.99
CA MET A 340 8.94 4.08 -4.31
C MET A 340 10.06 3.37 -5.09
N LYS A 341 11.21 3.12 -4.45
CA LYS A 341 12.33 2.36 -5.05
C LYS A 341 11.90 0.95 -5.48
N LEU A 342 11.24 0.20 -4.59
CA LEU A 342 10.76 -1.15 -4.89
C LEU A 342 9.70 -1.14 -6.00
N GLY A 343 8.78 -0.18 -5.97
CA GLY A 343 7.73 -0.05 -6.99
C GLY A 343 8.29 0.23 -8.37
N LEU A 344 9.26 1.16 -8.49
CA LEU A 344 9.95 1.44 -9.76
C LEU A 344 10.61 0.17 -10.32
N THR A 345 11.33 -0.57 -9.48
CA THR A 345 11.96 -1.84 -9.85
C THR A 345 10.93 -2.86 -10.34
N LEU A 346 9.80 -2.97 -9.63
CA LEU A 346 8.71 -3.87 -10.04
C LEU A 346 8.08 -3.43 -11.36
N PHE A 347 7.90 -2.14 -11.62
CA PHE A 347 7.40 -1.66 -12.91
C PHE A 347 8.35 -1.98 -14.07
N GLU A 348 9.67 -1.97 -13.83
CA GLU A 348 10.64 -2.41 -14.84
C GLU A 348 10.51 -3.89 -15.16
N LEU A 349 10.52 -4.72 -14.13
CA LEU A 349 10.39 -6.18 -14.27
C LEU A 349 9.03 -6.57 -14.89
N LEU A 350 7.96 -5.82 -14.58
CA LEU A 350 6.64 -6.03 -15.18
C LEU A 350 6.61 -5.62 -16.65
N SER A 351 7.28 -4.54 -17.03
CA SER A 351 7.40 -4.15 -18.44
C SER A 351 8.15 -5.23 -19.23
N GLU A 352 9.26 -5.75 -18.69
CA GLU A 352 10.02 -6.85 -19.29
C GLU A 352 9.21 -8.16 -19.35
N ALA A 353 8.45 -8.48 -18.30
CA ALA A 353 7.55 -9.64 -18.29
C ALA A 353 6.46 -9.54 -19.37
N LEU A 354 6.08 -8.30 -19.73
CA LEU A 354 5.18 -8.02 -20.85
C LEU A 354 5.87 -8.06 -22.21
N GLN A 355 7.20 -8.23 -22.27
CA GLN A 355 8.04 -8.12 -23.47
C GLN A 355 8.06 -6.69 -24.04
N LEU A 356 8.01 -5.70 -23.15
CA LEU A 356 8.13 -4.29 -23.45
C LEU A 356 9.50 -3.77 -22.97
N LYS A 357 9.85 -2.55 -23.39
CA LYS A 357 11.03 -1.85 -22.85
C LYS A 357 10.87 -1.68 -21.33
N SER A 358 11.95 -1.80 -20.57
CA SER A 358 11.91 -1.80 -19.10
C SER A 358 11.23 -0.54 -18.52
N ASP A 359 11.40 0.63 -19.12
CA ASP A 359 10.78 1.88 -18.68
C ASP A 359 9.33 2.09 -19.17
N HIS A 360 8.75 1.17 -19.94
CA HIS A 360 7.45 1.38 -20.59
C HIS A 360 6.33 1.74 -19.59
N LEU A 361 6.16 0.97 -18.50
CA LEU A 361 5.13 1.28 -17.50
C LEU A 361 5.41 2.58 -16.71
N LYS A 362 6.69 2.97 -16.60
CA LYS A 362 7.07 4.24 -15.98
C LYS A 362 6.73 5.42 -16.90
N ASP A 363 7.04 5.32 -18.20
CA ASP A 363 6.65 6.30 -19.23
C ASP A 363 5.13 6.39 -19.40
N MET A 364 4.43 5.33 -18.99
CA MET A 364 2.98 5.30 -18.84
C MET A 364 2.45 6.09 -17.62
N GLU A 365 3.32 6.67 -16.80
CA GLU A 365 3.03 7.32 -15.51
C GLU A 365 2.43 6.38 -14.46
N CYS A 366 2.59 5.05 -14.60
CA CYS A 366 2.02 4.10 -13.64
C CYS A 366 2.66 4.19 -12.24
N ALA A 367 3.89 4.71 -12.16
CA ALA A 367 4.66 4.84 -10.93
C ALA A 367 4.56 6.23 -10.26
N GLU A 368 3.89 7.22 -10.87
CA GLU A 368 3.90 8.62 -10.42
C GLU A 368 3.11 8.85 -9.11
N GLY A 369 2.04 8.09 -8.91
CA GLY A 369 1.18 8.23 -7.74
C GLY A 369 1.45 7.15 -6.71
N LEU A 370 1.54 7.53 -5.44
CA LEU A 370 1.64 6.60 -4.32
C LEU A 370 0.64 7.00 -3.23
N PHE A 371 -0.23 6.06 -2.90
CA PHE A 371 -1.21 6.18 -1.84
C PHE A 371 -0.97 5.08 -0.81
N ILE A 372 -0.64 5.45 0.42
CA ILE A 372 -0.38 4.52 1.52
C ILE A 372 -1.59 4.49 2.45
N THR A 373 -1.96 3.30 2.88
CA THR A 373 -3.00 3.09 3.88
C THR A 373 -2.47 2.25 5.04
N GLY A 374 -2.73 2.70 6.27
CA GLY A 374 -2.44 1.98 7.50
C GLY A 374 -3.72 1.39 8.07
N HIS A 375 -3.96 0.12 7.83
CA HIS A 375 -5.14 -0.60 8.30
C HIS A 375 -4.93 -1.15 9.72
N TYR A 376 -5.97 -1.00 10.54
CA TYR A 376 -6.04 -1.54 11.89
C TYR A 376 -7.30 -2.39 12.02
N TYR A 377 -7.11 -3.66 12.36
CA TYR A 377 -8.19 -4.62 12.57
C TYR A 377 -8.16 -5.05 14.05
N PRO A 378 -9.05 -4.50 14.89
CA PRO A 378 -9.14 -4.90 16.29
C PRO A 378 -9.60 -6.36 16.42
N ALA A 379 -9.37 -6.95 17.59
CA ALA A 379 -9.99 -8.22 17.94
C ALA A 379 -11.52 -8.11 17.79
N CYS A 380 -12.11 -9.04 17.04
CA CYS A 380 -13.54 -9.08 16.76
C CYS A 380 -14.23 -10.03 17.75
N PRO A 381 -15.33 -9.61 18.42
CA PRO A 381 -16.06 -10.48 19.34
C PRO A 381 -16.79 -11.63 18.61
N GLU A 382 -17.19 -11.42 17.35
CA GLU A 382 -17.93 -12.40 16.54
C GLU A 382 -17.31 -12.50 15.13
N PRO A 383 -16.07 -13.02 15.01
CA PRO A 383 -15.29 -12.95 13.76
C PRO A 383 -15.94 -13.70 12.59
N ASP A 384 -16.78 -14.70 12.86
CA ASP A 384 -17.49 -15.48 11.82
C ASP A 384 -18.67 -14.73 11.18
N LEU A 385 -19.06 -13.58 11.76
CA LEU A 385 -20.19 -12.78 11.31
C LEU A 385 -19.77 -11.51 10.54
N THR A 386 -18.48 -11.26 10.37
CA THR A 386 -17.97 -10.07 9.67
C THR A 386 -16.64 -10.34 8.98
N LEU A 387 -16.17 -9.36 8.21
CA LEU A 387 -14.86 -9.38 7.57
C LEU A 387 -14.04 -8.19 8.04
N GLY A 388 -12.72 -8.38 8.13
CA GLY A 388 -11.80 -7.25 8.24
C GLY A 388 -11.82 -6.41 6.97
N LEU A 389 -11.95 -7.05 5.81
CA LEU A 389 -12.11 -6.40 4.51
C LEU A 389 -12.87 -7.32 3.55
N SER A 390 -13.96 -6.82 2.95
CA SER A 390 -14.74 -7.50 1.93
C SER A 390 -13.90 -7.89 0.72
N GLY A 391 -14.35 -8.94 0.01
CA GLY A 391 -13.77 -9.35 -1.26
C GLY A 391 -13.77 -8.18 -2.25
N HIS A 392 -12.61 -7.85 -2.81
CA HIS A 392 -12.48 -6.82 -3.83
C HIS A 392 -11.25 -7.04 -4.71
N THR A 393 -11.22 -6.35 -5.85
CA THR A 393 -10.03 -6.16 -6.68
C THR A 393 -9.50 -4.76 -6.43
N ASP A 394 -8.17 -4.61 -6.38
CA ASP A 394 -7.57 -3.30 -6.20
C ASP A 394 -7.83 -2.38 -7.40
N SER A 395 -7.61 -1.08 -7.18
CA SER A 395 -7.75 -0.04 -8.20
C SER A 395 -6.41 0.59 -8.59
N GLY A 396 -5.30 0.03 -8.10
CA GLY A 396 -3.94 0.50 -8.40
C GLY A 396 -3.42 -0.07 -9.71
N PHE A 397 -2.26 0.42 -10.18
CA PHE A 397 -1.46 -0.30 -11.17
C PHE A 397 -0.73 -1.48 -10.53
N LEU A 398 -0.21 -1.24 -9.32
CA LEU A 398 0.50 -2.16 -8.46
C LEU A 398 0.12 -1.85 -7.00
N THR A 399 -0.09 -2.86 -6.17
CA THR A 399 -0.22 -2.73 -4.71
C THR A 399 0.86 -3.55 -4.04
N ILE A 400 1.58 -2.95 -3.09
CA ILE A 400 2.55 -3.64 -2.22
C ILE A 400 1.99 -3.64 -0.80
N VAL A 401 1.88 -4.82 -0.19
CA VAL A 401 1.27 -5.00 1.13
C VAL A 401 2.29 -5.54 2.13
N LEU A 402 2.51 -4.76 3.20
CA LEU A 402 3.19 -5.19 4.40
C LEU A 402 2.15 -5.58 5.46
N GLN A 403 2.20 -6.80 5.97
CA GLN A 403 1.30 -7.29 7.02
C GLN A 403 2.08 -7.78 8.24
N ASP A 404 1.41 -7.88 9.39
CA ASP A 404 1.97 -8.50 10.58
C ASP A 404 1.80 -10.05 10.60
N GLN A 405 2.30 -10.67 11.66
CA GLN A 405 2.28 -12.13 11.84
C GLN A 405 0.89 -12.71 12.12
N ILE A 406 -0.13 -11.89 12.40
CA ILE A 406 -1.48 -12.38 12.66
C ILE A 406 -2.10 -12.88 11.34
N GLY A 407 -1.76 -12.28 10.19
CA GLY A 407 -2.24 -12.69 8.87
C GLY A 407 -3.76 -12.54 8.73
N GLY A 408 -4.39 -13.28 7.81
CA GLY A 408 -5.83 -13.20 7.53
C GLY A 408 -6.19 -12.60 6.17
N LEU A 409 -5.19 -12.16 5.41
CA LEU A 409 -5.35 -11.89 3.98
C LEU A 409 -5.63 -13.22 3.26
N GLN A 410 -6.61 -13.21 2.36
CA GLN A 410 -6.94 -14.34 1.49
C GLN A 410 -7.06 -13.87 0.04
N VAL A 411 -6.57 -14.69 -0.88
CA VAL A 411 -6.67 -14.47 -2.34
C VAL A 411 -7.58 -15.53 -2.92
N PHE A 412 -8.49 -15.13 -3.82
CA PHE A 412 -9.37 -16.05 -4.51
C PHE A 412 -8.67 -16.62 -5.74
N HIS A 413 -8.39 -17.92 -5.73
CA HIS A 413 -7.70 -18.62 -6.82
C HIS A 413 -8.37 -19.97 -7.07
N LYS A 414 -8.64 -20.28 -8.35
CA LYS A 414 -9.31 -21.54 -8.77
C LYS A 414 -10.59 -21.85 -7.97
N ASN A 415 -11.45 -20.84 -7.81
CA ASN A 415 -12.72 -20.91 -7.07
C ASN A 415 -12.58 -21.22 -5.57
N GLN A 416 -11.41 -20.94 -4.98
CA GLN A 416 -11.16 -21.16 -3.56
C GLN A 416 -10.44 -19.96 -2.95
N TRP A 417 -10.76 -19.65 -1.69
CA TRP A 417 -10.00 -18.68 -0.90
C TRP A 417 -8.72 -19.34 -0.35
N VAL A 418 -7.57 -18.80 -0.72
CA VAL A 418 -6.23 -19.25 -0.30
C VAL A 418 -5.66 -18.26 0.71
N ASP A 419 -5.27 -18.76 1.89
CA ASP A 419 -4.62 -17.93 2.92
C ASP A 419 -3.23 -17.49 2.46
N VAL A 420 -2.92 -16.20 2.68
CA VAL A 420 -1.58 -15.66 2.45
C VAL A 420 -0.76 -15.80 3.74
N PRO A 421 0.33 -16.60 3.74
CA PRO A 421 1.22 -16.68 4.89
C PRO A 421 1.95 -15.36 5.13
N PHE A 422 2.60 -15.23 6.29
CA PHE A 422 3.33 -14.03 6.67
C PHE A 422 4.62 -13.86 5.84
N LEU A 423 4.51 -13.25 4.66
CA LEU A 423 5.57 -12.53 3.95
C LEU A 423 4.96 -11.31 3.22
N PRO A 424 5.77 -10.30 2.84
CA PRO A 424 5.31 -9.19 2.01
C PRO A 424 4.79 -9.69 0.64
N GLY A 425 3.71 -9.09 0.15
CA GLY A 425 3.06 -9.47 -1.12
C GLY A 425 2.80 -8.31 -2.06
N ALA A 426 2.64 -8.59 -3.36
CA ALA A 426 2.35 -7.63 -4.42
C ALA A 426 1.18 -8.08 -5.34
N LEU A 427 0.41 -7.12 -5.87
CA LEU A 427 -0.81 -7.26 -6.70
C LEU A 427 -0.80 -6.31 -7.91
N ILE A 428 -1.25 -6.71 -9.12
CA ILE A 428 -1.11 -5.92 -10.39
C ILE A 428 -2.39 -5.92 -11.25
N LEU A 429 -2.57 -4.91 -12.15
CA LEU A 429 -3.90 -4.57 -12.69
C LEU A 429 -4.06 -4.05 -14.16
N ILE A 430 -3.02 -3.83 -14.97
CA ILE A 430 -3.15 -2.97 -16.18
C ILE A 430 -2.78 -3.54 -17.56
N THR A 431 -2.89 -4.84 -17.75
CA THR A 431 -2.31 -5.49 -18.94
C THR A 431 -3.34 -6.14 -19.86
N ASN A 432 -4.52 -5.53 -19.99
CA ASN A 432 -5.63 -6.03 -20.82
C ASN A 432 -6.02 -7.49 -20.47
N ASP A 433 -6.21 -7.76 -19.17
CA ASP A 433 -6.45 -9.10 -18.60
C ASP A 433 -5.32 -10.13 -18.78
N ARG A 434 -4.16 -9.76 -19.35
CA ARG A 434 -2.99 -10.65 -19.41
C ARG A 434 -2.46 -10.97 -18.01
N PHE A 435 -2.30 -9.94 -17.18
CA PHE A 435 -2.05 -10.06 -15.74
C PHE A 435 -3.38 -9.90 -15.01
N LYS A 436 -3.63 -10.79 -14.07
CA LYS A 436 -4.92 -10.89 -13.39
C LYS A 436 -4.98 -9.93 -12.21
N SER A 437 -6.00 -9.07 -12.20
CA SER A 437 -6.43 -8.45 -10.95
C SER A 437 -7.30 -9.44 -10.18
N VAL A 438 -6.79 -9.93 -9.06
CA VAL A 438 -7.47 -10.98 -8.31
C VAL A 438 -8.28 -10.47 -7.13
N LEU A 439 -9.43 -11.12 -6.95
CA LEU A 439 -10.29 -10.91 -5.80
C LEU A 439 -9.54 -11.33 -4.53
N HIS A 440 -9.48 -10.46 -3.54
CA HIS A 440 -8.85 -10.74 -2.26
C HIS A 440 -9.70 -10.15 -1.12
N ARG A 441 -9.59 -10.72 0.09
CA ARG A 441 -10.34 -10.31 1.28
C ARG A 441 -9.46 -10.40 2.53
N VAL A 442 -9.92 -9.82 3.64
CA VAL A 442 -9.28 -9.99 4.95
C VAL A 442 -10.29 -10.53 5.96
N LEU A 443 -9.98 -11.66 6.58
CA LEU A 443 -10.80 -12.24 7.65
C LEU A 443 -10.71 -11.41 8.93
N ALA A 444 -11.83 -11.27 9.63
CA ALA A 444 -11.84 -10.81 11.01
C ALA A 444 -11.30 -11.92 11.92
N LYS A 445 -10.64 -11.56 13.03
CA LYS A 445 -10.09 -12.51 13.99
C LYS A 445 -10.43 -12.08 15.41
N ASN A 446 -10.58 -13.05 16.30
CA ASN A 446 -10.76 -12.82 17.74
C ASN A 446 -9.44 -12.47 18.46
N VAL A 447 -8.30 -12.51 17.76
CA VAL A 447 -6.98 -12.07 18.23
C VAL A 447 -6.58 -10.83 17.44
N GLY A 448 -5.98 -9.85 18.12
CA GLY A 448 -5.58 -8.58 17.51
C GLY A 448 -4.80 -7.67 18.47
N PRO A 449 -4.48 -6.43 18.03
CA PRO A 449 -4.84 -5.91 16.72
C PRO A 449 -3.94 -6.44 15.59
N ARG A 450 -4.56 -6.81 14.46
CA ARG A 450 -3.84 -7.04 13.20
C ARG A 450 -3.56 -5.68 12.55
N ILE A 451 -2.35 -5.49 12.05
CA ILE A 451 -1.91 -4.29 11.32
C ILE A 451 -1.45 -4.68 9.93
N SER A 452 -1.80 -3.85 8.94
CA SER A 452 -1.16 -3.91 7.62
C SER A 452 -1.02 -2.53 7.01
N VAL A 453 0.05 -2.33 6.24
CA VAL A 453 0.31 -1.13 5.46
C VAL A 453 0.25 -1.51 3.98
N ALA A 454 -0.74 -0.99 3.26
CA ALA A 454 -0.90 -1.21 1.82
C ALA A 454 -0.51 0.06 1.06
N SER A 455 0.38 -0.11 0.09
CA SER A 455 0.97 0.93 -0.74
C SER A 455 0.48 0.76 -2.18
N PHE A 456 -0.42 1.63 -2.62
CA PHE A 456 -1.05 1.60 -3.93
C PHE A 456 -0.33 2.55 -4.88
N PHE A 457 0.23 2.02 -5.95
CA PHE A 457 0.72 2.81 -7.07
C PHE A 457 -0.45 3.21 -7.96
N ARG A 458 -0.94 4.43 -7.74
CA ARG A 458 -1.97 5.11 -8.54
C ARG A 458 -2.00 6.57 -8.14
N MET A 459 -2.37 7.44 -9.08
CA MET A 459 -2.67 8.83 -8.74
C MET A 459 -4.03 8.94 -8.04
N HIS A 460 -4.06 9.71 -6.96
CA HIS A 460 -5.28 10.04 -6.22
C HIS A 460 -6.06 11.18 -6.92
N PHE A 461 -7.15 11.66 -6.32
CA PHE A 461 -7.78 12.93 -6.72
C PHE A 461 -6.82 14.10 -6.46
N GLN A 462 -5.95 14.43 -7.41
CA GLN A 462 -5.12 15.65 -7.39
C GLN A 462 -5.24 16.41 -8.72
N GLU A 463 -5.05 17.73 -8.63
CA GLU A 463 -5.14 18.68 -9.74
C GLU A 463 -4.01 18.48 -10.77
N GLY A 464 -4.28 18.78 -12.05
CA GLY A 464 -3.28 18.84 -13.11
C GLY A 464 -3.11 17.59 -13.98
N SER A 465 -3.86 16.52 -13.74
CA SER A 465 -3.69 15.23 -14.44
C SER A 465 -5.01 14.67 -14.99
N GLU A 466 -5.91 15.55 -15.45
CA GLU A 466 -7.25 15.14 -15.91
C GLU A 466 -7.26 14.59 -17.35
N SER A 467 -6.22 14.83 -18.15
CA SER A 467 -6.22 14.55 -19.60
C SER A 467 -5.70 13.16 -20.00
N ARG A 468 -4.87 12.50 -19.19
CA ARG A 468 -4.28 11.21 -19.56
C ARG A 468 -5.31 10.09 -19.50
N LEU A 469 -5.52 9.44 -20.64
CA LEU A 469 -6.37 8.28 -20.79
C LEU A 469 -5.52 7.01 -20.61
N TYR A 470 -6.10 6.03 -19.93
CA TYR A 470 -5.52 4.69 -19.78
C TYR A 470 -6.41 3.70 -20.51
N GLY A 471 -5.79 2.83 -21.27
CA GLY A 471 -6.44 1.77 -22.03
C GLY A 471 -5.46 0.61 -22.25
N PRO A 472 -5.86 -0.40 -23.04
CA PRO A 472 -4.98 -1.50 -23.39
C PRO A 472 -3.68 -1.00 -24.03
N ILE A 473 -2.53 -1.52 -23.58
CA ILE A 473 -1.21 -1.23 -24.16
C ILE A 473 -1.21 -1.68 -25.62
N ARG A 474 -0.91 -0.77 -26.55
CA ARG A 474 -1.11 -0.98 -27.98
C ARG A 474 -0.22 -2.09 -28.53
N GLU A 475 1.00 -2.18 -28.01
CA GLU A 475 2.01 -3.18 -28.34
C GLU A 475 1.60 -4.60 -27.92
N LEU A 476 0.62 -4.74 -27.02
CA LEU A 476 0.08 -6.03 -26.59
C LEU A 476 -1.17 -6.45 -27.39
N LEU A 477 -1.66 -5.61 -28.29
CA LEU A 477 -2.85 -5.89 -29.10
C LEU A 477 -2.47 -6.57 -30.41
N SER A 478 -3.29 -7.52 -30.83
CA SER A 478 -3.23 -8.16 -32.15
C SER A 478 -4.64 -8.54 -32.61
N ASP A 479 -4.77 -9.10 -33.82
CA ASP A 479 -6.06 -9.64 -34.29
C ASP A 479 -6.55 -10.79 -33.40
N GLU A 480 -5.63 -11.56 -32.81
CA GLU A 480 -5.92 -12.63 -31.85
C GLU A 480 -6.12 -12.12 -30.41
N ASN A 481 -5.62 -10.94 -30.09
CA ASN A 481 -5.79 -10.27 -28.78
C ASN A 481 -6.35 -8.84 -28.95
N PRO A 482 -7.63 -8.69 -29.35
CA PRO A 482 -8.25 -7.39 -29.52
C PRO A 482 -8.43 -6.67 -28.18
N PRO A 483 -8.59 -5.33 -28.19
CA PRO A 483 -8.83 -4.57 -26.96
C PRO A 483 -10.10 -5.08 -26.24
N ILE A 484 -9.97 -5.39 -24.95
CA ILE A 484 -11.11 -5.80 -24.10
C ILE A 484 -11.75 -4.58 -23.45
N TYR A 485 -10.94 -3.55 -23.17
CA TYR A 485 -11.35 -2.36 -22.44
C TYR A 485 -11.25 -1.12 -23.33
N ARG A 486 -12.15 -0.16 -23.10
CA ARG A 486 -12.03 1.18 -23.69
C ARG A 486 -11.03 2.03 -22.92
N GLU A 487 -10.49 3.04 -23.59
CA GLU A 487 -9.74 4.10 -22.93
C GLU A 487 -10.64 4.83 -21.91
N THR A 488 -10.06 5.13 -20.75
CA THR A 488 -10.76 5.68 -19.59
C THR A 488 -9.86 6.70 -18.90
N SER A 489 -10.44 7.83 -18.47
CA SER A 489 -9.70 8.80 -17.67
C SER A 489 -9.55 8.33 -16.23
N ARG A 490 -8.45 8.71 -15.57
CA ARG A 490 -8.27 8.42 -14.14
C ARG A 490 -9.39 8.99 -13.27
N LYS A 491 -9.86 10.20 -13.57
CA LYS A 491 -10.96 10.84 -12.85
C LYS A 491 -12.21 9.99 -12.91
N GLU A 492 -12.56 9.48 -14.08
CA GLU A 492 -13.68 8.56 -14.25
C GLU A 492 -13.47 7.27 -13.43
N TYR A 493 -12.30 6.66 -13.55
CA TYR A 493 -11.96 5.41 -12.86
C TYR A 493 -12.03 5.52 -11.33
N VAL A 494 -11.38 6.53 -10.75
CA VAL A 494 -11.36 6.76 -9.30
C VAL A 494 -12.74 7.21 -8.79
N THR A 495 -13.45 8.08 -9.52
CA THR A 495 -14.84 8.45 -9.15
C THR A 495 -15.72 7.21 -9.08
N ARG A 496 -15.56 6.29 -10.04
CA ARG A 496 -16.30 5.03 -10.05
C ARG A 496 -15.96 4.13 -8.87
N LEU A 497 -14.68 4.00 -8.50
CA LEU A 497 -14.25 3.26 -7.32
C LEU A 497 -14.99 3.74 -6.06
N TYR A 498 -14.98 5.05 -5.79
CA TYR A 498 -15.64 5.63 -4.61
C TYR A 498 -17.18 5.57 -4.67
N ASN A 499 -17.76 5.45 -5.87
CA ASN A 499 -19.20 5.25 -6.05
C ASN A 499 -19.65 3.81 -5.92
N LYS A 500 -18.84 2.87 -6.39
CA LYS A 500 -19.12 1.43 -6.34
C LYS A 500 -18.87 0.84 -4.95
N GLY A 501 -17.79 1.24 -4.27
CA GLY A 501 -17.36 0.61 -3.01
C GLY A 501 -16.87 -0.83 -3.18
N LEU A 502 -16.82 -1.57 -2.08
CA LEU A 502 -16.29 -2.94 -2.00
C LEU A 502 -17.43 -3.97 -1.96
N ASP A 503 -17.98 -4.32 -3.12
CA ASP A 503 -19.14 -5.20 -3.28
C ASP A 503 -18.81 -6.60 -3.88
N GLY A 504 -17.51 -6.95 -4.01
CA GLY A 504 -17.09 -8.22 -4.60
C GLY A 504 -17.16 -8.31 -6.12
N THR A 505 -17.73 -7.31 -6.81
CA THR A 505 -17.78 -7.29 -8.28
C THR A 505 -16.53 -6.61 -8.87
N SER A 506 -16.16 -6.92 -10.11
CA SER A 506 -15.01 -6.26 -10.75
C SER A 506 -15.28 -4.77 -11.00
N LEU A 507 -14.34 -3.91 -10.63
CA LEU A 507 -14.37 -2.49 -10.99
C LEU A 507 -14.24 -2.29 -12.52
N LEU A 508 -13.67 -3.26 -13.24
CA LEU A 508 -13.34 -3.16 -14.65
C LEU A 508 -14.51 -3.46 -15.60
N SER A 509 -15.53 -4.20 -15.15
CA SER A 509 -16.67 -4.63 -16.00
C SER A 509 -17.28 -3.51 -16.85
N PRO A 510 -17.49 -2.29 -16.32
CA PRO A 510 -18.15 -1.23 -17.06
C PRO A 510 -17.26 -0.51 -18.09
N PHE A 511 -15.96 -0.82 -18.08
CA PHE A 511 -15.00 -0.33 -19.06
C PHE A 511 -14.78 -1.36 -20.17
N LYS A 512 -15.37 -2.56 -20.08
CA LYS A 512 -15.32 -3.55 -21.15
C LYS A 512 -16.05 -3.03 -22.40
N LEU A 513 -15.42 -3.20 -23.56
CA LEU A 513 -16.05 -2.95 -24.84
C LEU A 513 -17.20 -3.96 -25.02
N GLN A 514 -18.38 -3.48 -25.42
CA GLN A 514 -19.48 -4.36 -25.80
C GLN A 514 -19.07 -5.10 -27.08
N LYS A 515 -19.17 -6.43 -27.07
CA LYS A 515 -18.93 -7.26 -28.25
C LYS A 515 -20.11 -7.22 -29.19
#